data_AF-A0A9D9AMC7-F1
#
_entry.id   AF-A0A9D9AMC7-F1
#
_cell.length_a   1.000
_cell.length_b   1.000
_cell.length_c   1.000
_cell.angle_alpha   90.00
_cell.angle_beta   90.00
_cell.angle_gamma   90.00
#
_symmetry.space_group_name_H-M   'P 1'
#
loop_
_entity.id
_entity.type
_entity.pdbx_description
1 polymer ?
#
loop_
_entity_poly.entity_id
_entity_poly.type
_entity_poly.pdbx_seq_one_letter_code
_entity_poly.pdbx_strand_id
1 'polypeptide(L)'
;MKIWLVSPVVLALAACSGAEDSVRPTEVEDVAASGPYSAEAPATTTACFHETDRASQLLDGQALLERGPAAIVHISYNLDGRQANYVFTLMEMDEALVARTEAASASFFRAAGNVFDITTDAVIYDRERDGSFCTVTNVADITGPLASEADAIAEAIAATE
;
A
#
# COMPACT_ATOMS: atom_id res chain seq x y z
N MET A 1 -56.37 -41.92 -11.76
CA MET A 1 -55.51 -42.15 -10.58
C MET A 1 -54.38 -41.14 -10.64
N LYS A 2 -53.95 -40.39 -9.63
CA LYS A 2 -54.46 -39.99 -8.30
C LYS A 2 -53.51 -38.83 -7.91
N ILE A 3 -54.06 -37.65 -7.64
CA ILE A 3 -53.31 -36.43 -7.22
C ILE A 3 -52.87 -36.60 -5.77
N TRP A 4 -51.66 -36.15 -5.42
CA TRP A 4 -51.26 -35.92 -4.02
C TRP A 4 -50.51 -34.59 -3.86
N LEU A 5 -51.16 -33.68 -3.13
CA LEU A 5 -50.58 -32.60 -2.31
C LEU A 5 -49.73 -33.23 -1.18
N VAL A 6 -48.82 -32.59 -0.44
CA VAL A 6 -48.95 -31.41 0.45
C VAL A 6 -47.53 -30.97 0.89
N SER A 7 -47.38 -29.68 1.18
CA SER A 7 -46.25 -28.95 1.79
C SER A 7 -46.13 -29.20 3.34
N PRO A 8 -45.52 -28.31 4.14
CA PRO A 8 -44.17 -28.33 4.73
C PRO A 8 -44.12 -28.78 6.21
N VAL A 9 -42.93 -29.12 6.73
CA VAL A 9 -42.71 -29.30 8.18
C VAL A 9 -42.06 -28.05 8.77
N VAL A 10 -42.86 -27.37 9.59
CA VAL A 10 -42.47 -26.37 10.60
C VAL A 10 -41.88 -27.13 11.80
N LEU A 11 -40.72 -26.70 12.31
CA LEU A 11 -40.34 -26.95 13.70
C LEU A 11 -40.09 -25.61 14.40
N ALA A 12 -40.58 -25.55 15.63
CA ALA A 12 -40.90 -24.33 16.35
C ALA A 12 -39.94 -24.06 17.53
N LEU A 13 -39.92 -22.79 17.94
CA LEU A 13 -39.80 -22.27 19.30
C LEU A 13 -38.51 -22.54 20.10
N ALA A 14 -37.74 -21.46 20.27
CA ALA A 14 -37.26 -21.06 21.60
C ALA A 14 -37.34 -19.53 21.71
N ALA A 15 -38.26 -19.05 22.54
CA ALA A 15 -38.31 -17.67 23.00
C ALA A 15 -37.53 -17.58 24.32
N CYS A 16 -36.68 -16.57 24.46
CA CYS A 16 -36.27 -16.03 25.76
C CYS A 16 -36.26 -14.51 25.65
N SER A 17 -37.23 -13.89 26.31
CA SER A 17 -37.33 -12.45 26.53
C SER A 17 -36.54 -12.05 27.77
N GLY A 18 -36.10 -10.79 27.82
CA GLY A 18 -35.63 -10.09 29.03
C GLY A 18 -34.14 -9.72 28.92
N ALA A 19 -33.68 -8.49 29.13
CA ALA A 19 -34.28 -7.36 29.83
C ALA A 19 -33.91 -6.04 29.16
N GLU A 20 -34.86 -5.11 29.19
CA GLU A 20 -34.63 -3.68 29.00
C GLU A 20 -34.25 -3.12 30.38
N ASP A 21 -33.06 -2.54 30.55
CA ASP A 21 -32.80 -1.61 31.64
C ASP A 21 -31.88 -0.46 31.19
N SER A 22 -32.22 0.69 31.72
CA SER A 22 -31.84 2.06 31.38
C SER A 22 -30.53 2.49 32.11
N VAL A 23 -30.12 3.76 31.91
CA VAL A 23 -29.10 4.54 32.66
C VAL A 23 -27.65 4.38 32.09
N ARG A 24 -26.87 5.37 31.64
CA ARG A 24 -26.80 6.86 31.61
C ARG A 24 -25.76 7.28 30.53
N PRO A 25 -25.68 8.56 30.09
CA PRO A 25 -24.52 9.03 29.34
C PRO A 25 -23.34 9.15 30.32
N THR A 26 -22.28 8.38 30.08
CA THR A 26 -21.00 8.57 30.77
C THR A 26 -20.13 9.45 29.88
N GLU A 27 -20.00 10.71 30.26
CA GLU A 27 -18.88 11.55 29.82
C GLU A 27 -17.59 11.10 30.51
N VAL A 28 -16.49 11.40 29.84
CA VAL A 28 -15.09 11.45 30.30
C VAL A 28 -14.35 10.10 30.33
N GLU A 29 -13.50 9.88 29.32
CA GLU A 29 -12.06 10.08 29.51
C GLU A 29 -11.39 10.40 28.17
N ASP A 30 -10.82 11.59 28.13
CA ASP A 30 -9.87 12.07 27.12
C ASP A 30 -8.61 11.21 27.25
N VAL A 31 -8.57 10.08 26.53
CA VAL A 31 -7.35 9.25 26.46
C VAL A 31 -6.44 9.85 25.39
N ALA A 32 -5.92 11.03 25.66
CA ALA A 32 -4.65 11.48 25.11
C ALA A 32 -3.55 11.07 26.08
N ALA A 33 -2.91 9.92 25.82
CA ALA A 33 -1.48 9.65 26.02
C ALA A 33 -1.19 8.15 26.19
N SER A 34 -0.96 7.46 25.07
CA SER A 34 -0.16 6.24 25.02
C SER A 34 0.70 6.33 23.78
N GLY A 35 1.71 7.21 23.81
CA GLY A 35 2.44 7.72 22.63
C GLY A 35 2.72 6.70 21.52
N PRO A 36 1.93 6.75 20.43
CA PRO A 36 2.21 6.11 19.15
C PRO A 36 2.52 7.22 18.12
N TYR A 37 2.96 6.90 16.90
CA TYR A 37 2.74 7.78 15.74
C TYR A 37 3.24 9.24 15.84
N SER A 38 4.39 9.55 15.24
CA SER A 38 4.70 10.96 14.95
C SER A 38 3.79 11.44 13.83
N ALA A 39 2.79 12.27 14.17
CA ALA A 39 1.91 12.91 13.20
C ALA A 39 2.65 13.84 12.22
N GLU A 40 3.93 14.13 12.47
CA GLU A 40 4.69 15.11 11.72
C GLU A 40 5.36 14.52 10.47
N ALA A 41 5.50 13.19 10.31
CA ALA A 41 6.20 12.61 9.16
C ALA A 41 6.05 11.08 8.88
N PRO A 42 4.86 10.45 8.95
CA PRO A 42 4.76 9.05 8.51
C PRO A 42 5.12 8.95 7.02
N ALA A 43 5.73 7.85 6.58
CA ALA A 43 5.76 7.51 5.16
C ALA A 43 4.39 7.73 4.54
N THR A 44 4.31 8.63 3.57
CA THR A 44 3.07 9.32 3.25
C THR A 44 2.14 8.39 2.50
N THR A 45 1.13 7.91 3.21
CA THR A 45 0.03 7.09 2.69
C THR A 45 -0.63 7.75 1.49
N THR A 46 -0.71 9.08 1.48
CA THR A 46 -1.17 9.92 0.38
C THR A 46 -0.46 9.65 -0.94
N ALA A 47 0.86 9.39 -0.93
CA ALA A 47 1.63 9.16 -2.14
C ALA A 47 1.19 7.88 -2.88
N CYS A 48 0.79 6.83 -2.14
CA CYS A 48 0.23 5.60 -2.73
C CYS A 48 -1.16 5.79 -3.37
N PHE A 49 -1.87 6.87 -3.05
CA PHE A 49 -3.19 7.19 -3.63
C PHE A 49 -3.14 8.35 -4.63
N HIS A 50 -1.96 8.93 -4.86
CA HIS A 50 -1.79 10.07 -5.76
C HIS A 50 -1.44 9.58 -7.17
N GLU A 51 -2.16 10.04 -8.20
CA GLU A 51 -2.07 9.42 -9.53
C GLU A 51 -0.92 9.95 -10.40
N THR A 52 -0.52 11.22 -10.25
CA THR A 52 0.37 11.89 -11.25
C THR A 52 1.59 12.59 -10.70
N ASP A 53 1.71 12.75 -9.38
CA ASP A 53 2.87 13.41 -8.76
C ASP A 53 3.08 12.91 -7.33
N ARG A 54 3.67 11.72 -7.21
CA ARG A 54 3.85 11.06 -5.93
C ARG A 54 5.09 11.59 -5.19
N ALA A 55 6.14 11.95 -5.92
CA ALA A 55 7.38 12.45 -5.35
C ALA A 55 7.20 13.74 -4.53
N SER A 56 6.31 14.65 -4.93
CA SER A 56 6.02 15.86 -4.14
C SER A 56 5.32 15.57 -2.81
N GLN A 57 4.71 14.39 -2.67
CA GLN A 57 4.11 13.91 -1.43
C GLN A 57 5.12 13.18 -0.53
N LEU A 58 6.32 12.86 -1.04
CA LEU A 58 7.37 12.19 -0.28
C LEU A 58 8.20 13.21 0.49
N LEU A 59 8.46 12.89 1.76
CA LEU A 59 9.44 13.62 2.56
C LEU A 59 10.87 13.28 2.10
N ASP A 60 11.82 14.14 2.44
CA ASP A 60 13.23 13.86 2.12
C ASP A 60 13.69 12.54 2.77
N GLY A 61 14.41 11.73 1.99
CA GLY A 61 14.83 10.39 2.34
C GLY A 61 13.85 9.27 1.98
N GLN A 62 12.66 9.59 1.46
CA GLN A 62 11.62 8.59 1.16
C GLN A 62 11.67 8.08 -0.28
N ALA A 63 11.28 6.81 -0.44
CA ALA A 63 10.97 6.22 -1.73
C ALA A 63 9.66 5.43 -1.66
N LEU A 64 8.94 5.46 -2.78
CA LEU A 64 7.71 4.74 -3.05
C LEU A 64 7.92 3.80 -4.22
N LEU A 65 7.38 2.60 -4.11
CA LEU A 65 7.23 1.68 -5.22
C LEU A 65 5.79 1.18 -5.27
N GLU A 66 5.15 1.30 -6.42
CA GLU A 66 3.86 0.68 -6.69
C GLU A 66 3.97 -0.24 -7.90
N ARG A 67 3.45 -1.46 -7.76
CA ARG A 67 3.18 -2.36 -8.86
C ARG A 67 1.69 -2.33 -9.15
N GLY A 68 1.34 -1.76 -10.29
CA GLY A 68 -0.03 -1.70 -10.76
C GLY A 68 -0.43 -2.89 -11.62
N PRO A 69 -1.71 -2.97 -11.98
CA PRO A 69 -2.19 -3.90 -13.01
C PRO A 69 -1.49 -3.62 -14.35
N ALA A 70 -1.55 -4.58 -15.28
CA ALA A 70 -0.96 -4.48 -16.63
C ALA A 70 0.57 -4.31 -16.68
N ALA A 71 1.27 -4.83 -15.67
CA ALA A 71 2.74 -4.81 -15.61
C ALA A 71 3.32 -3.38 -15.62
N ILE A 72 2.64 -2.45 -14.95
CA ILE A 72 3.14 -1.09 -14.71
C ILE A 72 3.86 -1.06 -13.36
N VAL A 73 5.04 -0.44 -13.33
CA VAL A 73 5.80 -0.18 -12.12
C VAL A 73 6.01 1.32 -11.97
N HIS A 74 5.49 1.89 -10.89
CA HIS A 74 5.75 3.27 -10.50
C HIS A 74 6.84 3.29 -9.44
N ILE A 75 7.88 4.10 -9.66
CA ILE A 75 8.90 4.36 -8.67
C ILE A 75 9.01 5.87 -8.49
N SER A 76 8.84 6.32 -7.26
CA SER A 76 8.99 7.74 -6.91
C SER A 76 9.93 7.86 -5.74
N TYR A 77 10.74 8.89 -5.71
CA TYR A 77 11.60 9.16 -4.56
C TYR A 77 11.78 10.66 -4.33
N ASN A 78 12.08 11.02 -3.08
CA ASN A 78 12.62 12.31 -2.69
C ASN A 78 13.85 12.05 -1.82
N LEU A 79 15.04 12.24 -2.38
CA LEU A 79 16.30 11.84 -1.74
C LEU A 79 17.39 12.87 -2.05
N ASP A 80 18.03 13.40 -1.00
CA ASP A 80 19.14 14.35 -1.10
C ASP A 80 18.78 15.58 -1.95
N GLY A 81 17.54 16.07 -1.82
CA GLY A 81 17.02 17.19 -2.60
C GLY A 81 16.71 16.89 -4.07
N ARG A 82 16.75 15.61 -4.49
CA ARG A 82 16.31 15.16 -5.81
C ARG A 82 14.96 14.49 -5.72
N GLN A 83 14.04 14.88 -6.60
CA GLN A 83 12.74 14.24 -6.75
C GLN A 83 12.59 13.65 -8.14
N ALA A 84 12.07 12.43 -8.21
CA ALA A 84 11.74 11.79 -9.48
C ALA A 84 10.45 10.98 -9.36
N ASN A 85 9.71 10.93 -10.47
CA ASN A 85 8.56 10.05 -10.67
C ASN A 85 8.81 9.28 -11.96
N TYR A 86 9.01 7.97 -11.86
CA TYR A 86 9.17 7.07 -13.00
C TYR A 86 7.95 6.18 -13.14
N VAL A 87 7.55 5.97 -14.40
CA VAL A 87 6.53 5.01 -14.79
C VAL A 87 7.14 4.08 -15.82
N PHE A 88 7.28 2.82 -15.45
CA PHE A 88 7.82 1.79 -16.31
C PHE A 88 6.70 0.86 -16.75
N THR A 89 6.40 0.87 -18.05
CA THR A 89 5.48 -0.08 -18.68
C THR A 89 6.29 -1.29 -19.14
N LEU A 90 6.33 -2.36 -18.34
CA LEU A 90 7.23 -3.49 -18.60
C LEU A 90 6.98 -4.17 -19.97
N MET A 91 5.77 -4.07 -20.51
CA MET A 91 5.43 -4.61 -21.83
C MET A 91 6.07 -3.86 -23.00
N GLU A 92 6.55 -2.63 -22.77
CA GLU A 92 7.14 -1.75 -23.78
C GLU A 92 8.68 -1.71 -23.68
N MET A 93 9.25 -2.43 -22.71
CA MET A 93 10.68 -2.48 -22.42
C MET A 93 11.31 -3.74 -23.00
N ASP A 94 12.61 -3.71 -23.28
CA ASP A 94 13.35 -4.93 -23.62
C ASP A 94 13.48 -5.86 -22.40
N GLU A 95 13.69 -7.15 -22.68
CA GLU A 95 13.74 -8.21 -21.66
C GLU A 95 14.78 -7.94 -20.56
N ALA A 96 15.92 -7.34 -20.90
CA ALA A 96 16.96 -7.05 -19.92
C ALA A 96 16.50 -5.95 -18.94
N LEU A 97 15.87 -4.89 -19.44
CA LEU A 97 15.30 -3.83 -18.60
C LEU A 97 14.09 -4.30 -17.79
N VAL A 98 13.26 -5.21 -18.33
CA VAL A 98 12.19 -5.85 -17.56
C VAL A 98 12.75 -6.61 -16.37
N ALA A 99 13.70 -7.53 -16.61
CA ALA A 99 14.31 -8.33 -15.55
C ALA A 99 14.96 -7.46 -14.47
N ARG A 100 15.63 -6.38 -14.90
CA ARG A 100 16.25 -5.39 -14.02
C ARG A 100 15.22 -4.67 -13.15
N THR A 101 14.11 -4.22 -13.74
CA THR A 101 13.02 -3.54 -13.01
C THR A 101 12.32 -4.46 -12.02
N GLU A 102 12.06 -5.72 -12.39
CA GLU A 102 11.47 -6.71 -11.49
C GLU A 102 12.41 -7.08 -10.34
N ALA A 103 13.72 -7.22 -10.59
CA ALA A 103 14.71 -7.47 -9.56
C ALA A 103 14.79 -6.33 -8.55
N ALA A 104 14.82 -5.08 -9.03
CA ALA A 104 14.78 -3.89 -8.18
C ALA A 104 13.52 -3.86 -7.31
N SER A 105 12.35 -4.11 -7.94
CA SER A 105 11.06 -4.12 -7.25
C SER A 105 10.99 -5.20 -6.17
N ALA A 106 11.39 -6.43 -6.51
CA ALA A 106 11.39 -7.55 -5.57
C ALA A 106 12.36 -7.34 -4.40
N SER A 107 13.53 -6.75 -4.68
CA SER A 107 14.51 -6.41 -3.64
C SER A 107 13.94 -5.37 -2.67
N PHE A 108 13.32 -4.31 -3.21
CA PHE A 108 12.72 -3.25 -2.41
C PHE A 108 11.57 -3.75 -1.54
N PHE A 109 10.60 -4.49 -2.09
CA PHE A 109 9.51 -5.06 -1.28
C PHE A 109 10.02 -5.99 -0.18
N ARG A 110 11.03 -6.82 -0.48
CA ARG A 110 11.61 -7.71 0.52
C ARG A 110 12.29 -6.92 1.64
N ALA A 111 13.08 -5.91 1.28
CA ALA A 111 13.74 -5.06 2.26
C ALA A 111 12.74 -4.28 3.11
N ALA A 112 11.73 -3.67 2.48
CA ALA A 112 10.64 -2.97 3.15
C ALA A 112 9.88 -3.90 4.10
N GLY A 113 9.55 -5.12 3.68
CA GLY A 113 8.89 -6.11 4.53
C GLY A 113 9.75 -6.60 5.72
N ASN A 114 11.08 -6.62 5.58
CA ASN A 114 11.98 -6.99 6.67
C ASN A 114 12.11 -5.91 7.74
N VAL A 115 11.92 -4.65 7.36
CA VAL A 115 11.94 -3.51 8.29
C VAL A 115 10.53 -3.05 8.69
N PHE A 116 9.49 -3.67 8.12
CA PHE A 116 8.11 -3.37 8.44
C PHE A 116 7.81 -3.76 9.89
N ASP A 117 7.48 -2.75 10.66
CA ASP A 117 6.89 -2.83 11.98
C ASP A 117 5.73 -1.82 12.03
N ILE A 118 4.66 -2.16 12.76
CA ILE A 118 3.51 -1.27 13.00
C ILE A 118 3.93 0.04 13.67
N THR A 119 5.14 0.10 14.24
CA THR A 119 5.73 1.30 14.82
C THR A 119 6.74 2.03 13.90
N THR A 120 7.12 1.43 12.76
CA THR A 120 8.07 2.01 11.80
C THR A 120 7.38 2.71 10.65
N ASP A 121 8.12 3.61 10.00
CA ASP A 121 7.69 4.37 8.82
C ASP A 121 7.75 3.56 7.51
N ALA A 122 7.71 2.22 7.57
CA ALA A 122 7.53 1.40 6.37
C ALA A 122 6.04 1.07 6.23
N VAL A 123 5.44 1.38 5.08
CA VAL A 123 4.03 1.13 4.83
C VAL A 123 3.88 0.26 3.60
N ILE A 124 3.03 -0.75 3.67
CA ILE A 124 2.70 -1.65 2.56
C ILE A 124 1.17 -1.68 2.42
N TYR A 125 0.69 -1.40 1.20
CA TYR A 125 -0.73 -1.39 0.84
C TYR A 125 -1.00 -2.38 -0.28
N ASP A 126 -2.05 -3.17 -0.08
CA ASP A 126 -2.77 -3.83 -1.17
C ASP A 126 -4.02 -3.00 -1.47
N ARG A 127 -4.11 -2.47 -2.69
CA ARG A 127 -5.26 -1.71 -3.15
C ARG A 127 -6.25 -2.67 -3.82
N GLU A 128 -7.18 -3.22 -3.03
CA GLU A 128 -8.21 -4.15 -3.52
C GLU A 128 -9.00 -3.64 -4.74
N ARG A 129 -9.14 -2.32 -4.90
CA ARG A 129 -9.89 -1.69 -6.00
C ARG A 129 -9.27 -1.94 -7.38
N ASP A 130 -7.95 -1.95 -7.47
CA ASP A 130 -7.22 -2.07 -8.75
C ASP A 130 -6.12 -3.14 -8.74
N GLY A 131 -5.95 -3.84 -7.62
CA GLY A 131 -4.96 -4.90 -7.43
C GLY A 131 -3.52 -4.38 -7.35
N SER A 132 -3.35 -3.07 -7.14
CA SER A 132 -2.04 -2.44 -7.06
C SER A 132 -1.40 -2.68 -5.70
N PHE A 133 -0.13 -3.03 -5.68
CA PHE A 133 0.65 -3.23 -4.46
C PHE A 133 1.64 -2.07 -4.30
N CYS A 134 1.46 -1.24 -3.27
CA CYS A 134 2.25 -0.04 -3.03
C CYS A 134 3.04 -0.16 -1.73
N THR A 135 4.27 0.32 -1.70
CA THR A 135 5.03 0.48 -0.46
C THR A 135 5.79 1.79 -0.44
N VAL A 136 5.93 2.37 0.74
CA VAL A 136 6.74 3.57 1.01
C VAL A 136 7.65 3.29 2.20
N THR A 137 8.90 3.75 2.14
CA THR A 137 9.86 3.67 3.24
C THR A 137 10.74 4.92 3.27
N ASN A 138 11.29 5.23 4.44
CA ASN A 138 12.30 6.28 4.67
C ASN A 138 13.66 5.72 5.10
N VAL A 139 13.87 4.41 5.01
CA VAL A 139 15.12 3.77 5.41
C VAL A 139 16.16 3.97 4.30
N ALA A 140 17.19 4.80 4.57
CA ALA A 140 18.20 5.19 3.59
C ALA A 140 18.86 4.01 2.84
N ASP A 141 19.16 2.92 3.55
CA ASP A 141 19.77 1.71 2.98
C ASP A 141 18.82 0.94 2.04
N ILE A 142 17.55 1.32 1.99
CA ILE A 142 16.52 0.75 1.12
C ILE A 142 16.14 1.74 0.00
N THR A 143 15.97 3.03 0.35
CA THR A 143 15.55 4.08 -0.59
C THR A 143 16.64 4.43 -1.60
N GLY A 144 17.90 4.53 -1.16
CA GLY A 144 19.05 4.84 -2.02
C GLY A 144 19.22 3.85 -3.18
N PRO A 145 19.29 2.52 -2.90
CA PRO A 145 19.40 1.52 -3.95
C PRO A 145 18.24 1.54 -4.95
N LEU A 146 16.99 1.74 -4.50
CA LEU A 146 15.85 1.84 -5.41
C LEU A 146 15.96 3.06 -6.32
N ALA A 147 16.28 4.23 -5.75
CA ALA A 147 16.42 5.48 -6.50
C ALA A 147 17.52 5.38 -7.57
N SER A 148 18.70 4.88 -7.18
CA SER A 148 19.84 4.70 -8.10
C SER A 148 19.50 3.75 -9.25
N GLU A 149 18.74 2.69 -8.97
CA GLU A 149 18.41 1.70 -9.99
C GLU A 149 17.33 2.22 -10.94
N ALA A 150 16.33 2.95 -10.43
CA ALA A 150 15.33 3.62 -11.25
C ALA A 150 15.95 4.66 -12.18
N ASP A 151 16.89 5.48 -11.68
CA ASP A 151 17.65 6.44 -12.48
C ASP A 151 18.37 5.75 -13.63
N ALA A 152 19.07 4.65 -13.34
CA ALA A 152 19.86 3.92 -14.33
C ALA A 152 19.00 3.15 -15.35
N ILE A 153 17.79 2.71 -14.96
CA ILE A 153 16.82 2.13 -15.91
C ILE A 153 16.30 3.24 -16.84
N ALA A 154 15.91 4.39 -16.29
CA ALA A 154 15.41 5.52 -17.07
C ALA A 154 16.46 6.05 -18.06
N GLU A 155 17.71 6.17 -17.64
CA GLU A 155 18.83 6.56 -18.51
C GLU A 155 19.04 5.55 -19.63
N ALA A 156 18.96 4.25 -19.33
CA ALA A 156 19.11 3.20 -20.34
C ALA A 156 17.98 3.23 -21.38
N ILE A 157 16.73 3.48 -20.97
CA ILE A 157 15.60 3.67 -21.90
C ILE A 157 15.87 4.86 -22.82
N ALA A 158 16.21 6.02 -22.24
CA ALA A 158 16.47 7.24 -23.01
C ALA A 158 17.64 7.11 -24.00
N ALA A 159 18.63 6.25 -23.72
CA ALA A 159 19.74 5.98 -24.61
C ALA A 159 19.37 5.11 -25.83
N THR A 160 18.19 4.50 -25.83
CA THR A 160 17.69 3.64 -26.93
C THR A 160 16.71 4.33 -27.86
N GLU A 161 16.27 5.55 -27.53
CA GLU A 161 15.41 6.42 -28.35
C GLU A 161 16.22 7.32 -29.30
#